data_AF-A0A251XLN4-F1
#
_entry.id   AF-A0A251XLN4-F1
#
_cell.length_a   1.000
_cell.length_b   1.000
_cell.length_c   1.000
_cell.angle_alpha   90.00
_cell.angle_beta   90.00
_cell.angle_gamma   90.00
#
_symmetry.space_group_name_H-M   'P 1'
#
loop_
_entity.id
_entity.type
_entity.pdbx_description
1 polymer ?
#
loop_
_entity_poly.entity_id
_entity_poly.type
_entity_poly.pdbx_seq_one_letter_code
_entity_poly.pdbx_strand_id
1 'polypeptide(L)'
;MHAVGITVVGLIHGSASSAASGIGWMHVVGAGMAIIAGNAASIVAGLGSGRVGAARAFRVASVALGAVGLIALALLQTLGGSDVDGVWERGSVYTVTAWELMAGVTVLVAAARRRRGSPRD
;
A
#
# COMPACT_ATOMS: atom_id res chain seq x y z
N MET A 1 -7.17 -4.02 -8.26
CA MET A 1 -5.94 -3.44 -8.84
C MET A 1 -4.71 -3.70 -7.98
N HIS A 2 -4.67 -3.28 -6.71
CA HIS A 2 -3.50 -3.48 -5.84
C HIS A 2 -3.05 -4.95 -5.77
N ALA A 3 -3.95 -5.86 -5.39
CA ALA A 3 -3.65 -7.30 -5.31
C ALA A 3 -3.15 -7.90 -6.64
N VAL A 4 -3.75 -7.52 -7.77
CA VAL A 4 -3.31 -7.95 -9.11
C VAL A 4 -1.88 -7.48 -9.37
N GLY A 5 -1.58 -6.21 -9.06
CA GLY A 5 -0.23 -5.66 -9.19
C GLY A 5 0.80 -6.40 -8.33
N ILE A 6 0.45 -6.68 -7.07
CA ILE A 6 1.29 -7.47 -6.16
C ILE A 6 1.55 -8.88 -6.71
N THR A 7 0.53 -9.54 -7.29
CA THR A 7 0.71 -10.86 -7.90
C THR A 7 1.66 -10.80 -9.09
N VAL A 8 1.53 -9.80 -9.97
CA VAL A 8 2.44 -9.61 -11.11
C VAL A 8 3.87 -9.40 -10.64
N VAL A 9 4.09 -8.54 -9.64
CA VAL A 9 5.42 -8.28 -9.05
C VAL A 9 6.02 -9.54 -8.42
N GLY A 10 5.20 -10.36 -7.77
CA GLY A 10 5.65 -11.63 -7.18
C GLY A 10 5.99 -12.71 -8.20
N LEU A 11 5.30 -12.71 -9.36
CA LEU A 11 5.58 -13.66 -10.45
C LEU A 11 6.74 -13.20 -11.33
N ILE A 12 6.88 -11.89 -11.54
CA ILE A 12 7.86 -11.29 -12.43
C ILE A 12 8.74 -10.35 -11.62
N HIS A 13 9.95 -10.80 -11.32
CA HIS A 13 10.90 -10.08 -10.49
C HIS A 13 11.56 -8.94 -11.27
N GLY A 14 11.83 -7.81 -10.60
CA GLY A 14 12.57 -6.66 -11.14
C GLY A 14 14.07 -6.95 -11.22
N SER A 15 14.46 -7.96 -12.01
CA SER A 15 15.83 -8.44 -12.14
C SER A 15 16.38 -8.25 -13.55
N ALA A 16 17.71 -8.26 -13.67
CA ALA A 16 18.39 -8.26 -14.97
C ALA A 16 17.96 -9.45 -15.86
N SER A 17 17.64 -10.61 -15.26
CA SER A 17 17.15 -11.78 -16.00
C SER A 17 15.78 -11.55 -16.64
N SER A 18 14.84 -10.92 -15.91
CA SER A 18 13.53 -10.55 -16.45
C SER A 18 13.63 -9.50 -17.54
N ALA A 19 14.57 -8.55 -17.39
CA ALA A 19 14.88 -7.56 -18.41
C ALA A 19 15.44 -8.20 -19.69
N ALA A 20 16.42 -9.10 -19.56
CA ALA A 20 16.99 -9.85 -20.68
C ALA A 20 15.97 -10.75 -21.39
N SER A 21 14.97 -11.25 -20.65
CA SER A 21 13.88 -12.07 -21.19
C SER A 21 12.75 -11.25 -21.84
N GLY A 22 12.84 -9.92 -21.84
CA GLY A 22 11.85 -9.03 -22.46
C GLY A 22 10.55 -8.84 -21.66
N ILE A 23 10.44 -9.41 -20.46
CA ILE A 23 9.24 -9.34 -19.60
C ILE A 23 9.36 -8.35 -18.44
N GLY A 24 10.52 -7.71 -18.27
CA GLY A 24 10.77 -6.76 -17.18
C GLY A 24 9.78 -5.59 -17.10
N TRP A 25 9.21 -5.15 -18.24
CA TRP A 25 8.19 -4.11 -18.26
C TRP A 25 6.91 -4.51 -17.49
N MET A 26 6.58 -5.80 -17.42
CA MET A 26 5.42 -6.29 -16.68
C MET A 26 5.60 -6.09 -15.18
N HIS A 27 6.83 -6.21 -14.66
CA HIS A 27 7.14 -5.88 -13.27
C HIS A 27 6.83 -4.40 -12.98
N VAL A 28 7.27 -3.49 -13.86
CA VAL A 28 7.05 -2.05 -13.72
C VAL A 28 5.55 -1.72 -13.73
N VAL A 29 4.79 -2.32 -14.64
CA VAL A 29 3.32 -2.16 -14.68
C VAL A 29 2.67 -2.70 -13.40
N GLY A 30 3.07 -3.89 -12.95
CA GLY A 30 2.59 -4.49 -11.71
C GLY A 30 2.88 -3.63 -10.49
N ALA A 31 4.10 -3.08 -10.40
CA ALA A 31 4.52 -2.18 -9.34
C ALA A 31 3.70 -0.88 -9.35
N GLY A 32 3.50 -0.27 -10.53
CA GLY A 32 2.65 0.91 -10.68
C GLY A 32 1.21 0.65 -10.24
N MET A 33 0.62 -0.47 -10.66
CA MET A 33 -0.73 -0.88 -10.23
C MET A 33 -0.82 -1.08 -8.72
N ALA A 34 0.17 -1.72 -8.12
CA ALA A 34 0.25 -1.96 -6.69
C ALA A 34 0.35 -0.65 -5.90
N ILE A 35 1.32 0.19 -6.24
CA ILE A 35 1.62 1.43 -5.51
C ILE A 35 0.45 2.41 -5.61
N ILE A 36 -0.05 2.67 -6.82
CA ILE A 36 -1.12 3.66 -7.02
C ILE A 36 -2.40 3.19 -6.33
N ALA A 37 -2.83 1.94 -6.59
CA ALA A 37 -4.08 1.44 -6.03
C ALA A 37 -4.01 1.24 -4.51
N GLY A 38 -2.86 0.81 -3.97
CA GLY A 38 -2.67 0.60 -2.54
C GLY A 38 -2.71 1.92 -1.76
N ASN A 39 -1.98 2.93 -2.22
CA ASN A 39 -2.00 4.24 -1.58
C ASN A 39 -3.36 4.96 -1.75
N ALA A 40 -4.00 4.83 -2.90
CA ALA A 40 -5.35 5.35 -3.09
C ALA A 40 -6.37 4.66 -2.16
N ALA A 41 -6.28 3.33 -2.00
CA ALA A 41 -7.14 2.59 -1.07
C ALA A 41 -6.94 3.06 0.37
N SER A 42 -5.70 3.34 0.77
CA SER A 42 -5.37 3.92 2.07
C SER A 42 -6.08 5.26 2.31
N ILE A 43 -6.00 6.19 1.35
CA ILE A 43 -6.70 7.49 1.43
C ILE A 43 -8.23 7.29 1.52
N VAL A 44 -8.80 6.47 0.64
CA VAL A 44 -10.24 6.20 0.61
C VAL A 44 -10.71 5.59 1.94
N ALA A 45 -9.94 4.67 2.53
CA ALA A 45 -10.24 4.09 3.83
C ALA A 45 -10.21 5.15 4.94
N GLY A 46 -9.23 6.06 4.94
CA GLY A 46 -9.15 7.14 5.92
C GLY A 46 -10.32 8.12 5.84
N LEU A 47 -10.72 8.51 4.62
CA LEU A 47 -11.84 9.41 4.37
C LEU A 47 -13.19 8.75 4.68
N GLY A 48 -13.38 7.48 4.30
CA GLY A 48 -14.66 6.77 4.40
C GLY A 48 -14.95 6.16 5.78
N SER A 49 -13.91 5.79 6.54
CA SER A 49 -14.08 5.00 7.79
C SER A 49 -14.70 5.78 8.96
N GLY A 50 -14.85 7.10 8.85
CA GLY A 50 -15.61 7.89 9.83
C GLY A 50 -17.08 7.46 9.94
N ARG A 51 -17.69 7.00 8.83
CA ARG A 51 -19.09 6.55 8.79
C ARG A 51 -19.34 5.26 9.58
N VAL A 52 -18.29 4.48 9.83
CA VAL A 52 -18.36 3.21 10.55
C VAL A 52 -17.74 3.31 11.96
N GLY A 53 -17.56 4.54 12.46
CA GLY A 53 -17.07 4.79 13.82
C GLY A 53 -15.58 4.50 14.02
N ALA A 54 -14.76 4.50 12.97
CA ALA A 54 -13.32 4.28 13.12
C ALA A 54 -12.65 5.41 13.90
N ALA A 55 -11.64 5.05 14.70
CA ALA A 55 -10.87 5.99 15.50
C ALA A 55 -10.22 7.08 14.62
N ARG A 56 -10.19 8.32 15.14
CA ARG A 56 -9.55 9.46 14.44
C ARG A 56 -8.10 9.17 14.05
N ALA A 57 -7.36 8.47 14.90
CA ALA A 57 -5.98 8.08 14.63
C ALA A 57 -5.86 7.21 13.36
N PHE A 58 -6.69 6.17 13.21
CA PHE A 58 -6.71 5.32 12.01
C PHE A 58 -7.02 6.13 10.75
N ARG A 59 -8.00 7.04 10.84
CA ARG A 59 -8.41 7.89 9.72
C ARG A 59 -7.27 8.79 9.22
N VAL A 60 -6.66 9.52 10.15
CA VAL A 60 -5.56 10.45 9.85
C VAL A 60 -4.33 9.68 9.34
N ALA A 61 -3.96 8.58 10.01
CA ALA A 61 -2.82 7.77 9.61
C ALA A 61 -3.00 7.17 8.20
N SER A 62 -4.22 6.73 7.86
CA SER A 62 -4.51 6.20 6.52
C SER A 62 -4.34 7.27 5.43
N VAL A 63 -4.93 8.46 5.62
CA VAL A 63 -4.75 9.56 4.66
C VAL A 63 -3.28 9.97 4.55
N ALA A 64 -2.58 10.10 5.68
CA ALA A 64 -1.17 10.49 5.71
C ALA A 64 -0.28 9.48 4.98
N LEU A 65 -0.41 8.18 5.29
CA LEU A 65 0.39 7.13 4.65
C LEU A 65 0.14 7.08 3.13
N GLY A 66 -1.12 7.12 2.70
CA GLY A 66 -1.43 7.11 1.28
C GLY A 66 -0.94 8.36 0.55
N ALA A 67 -1.02 9.54 1.17
CA ALA A 67 -0.49 10.78 0.60
C ALA A 67 1.03 10.73 0.47
N VAL A 68 1.75 10.31 1.52
CA VAL A 68 3.21 10.16 1.50
C VAL A 68 3.64 9.17 0.41
N GLY A 69 2.94 8.04 0.26
CA GLY A 69 3.27 7.05 -0.77
C GLY A 69 3.09 7.57 -2.20
N LEU A 70 2.01 8.33 -2.47
CA LEU A 70 1.81 8.95 -3.79
C LEU A 70 2.80 10.10 -4.05
N ILE A 71 3.17 10.86 -3.03
CA ILE A 71 4.23 11.89 -3.15
C ILE A 71 5.57 11.22 -3.45
N ALA A 72 5.91 10.12 -2.75
CA ALA A 72 7.13 9.37 -3.03
C ALA A 72 7.16 8.81 -4.45
N LEU A 73 6.02 8.29 -4.95
CA LEU A 73 5.90 7.87 -6.35
C LEU A 73 6.11 9.05 -7.32
N ALA A 74 5.47 10.20 -7.06
CA ALA A 74 5.64 11.38 -7.91
C ALA A 74 7.11 11.82 -7.97
N LEU A 75 7.78 11.83 -6.81
CA LEU A 75 9.20 12.16 -6.71
C LEU A 75 10.07 11.16 -7.47
N LEU A 76 9.79 9.85 -7.37
CA LEU A 76 10.48 8.82 -8.16
C LEU A 76 10.36 9.09 -9.66
N GLN A 77 9.17 9.45 -10.14
CA GLN A 77 8.97 9.74 -11.57
C GLN A 77 9.67 11.02 -12.02
N THR A 78 9.82 12.02 -11.14
CA THR A 78 10.46 13.30 -11.48
C THR A 78 11.97 13.31 -11.29
N LEU A 79 12.49 12.51 -10.36
CA LEU A 79 13.90 12.46 -9.96
C LEU A 79 14.60 11.19 -10.43
N GLY A 80 13.90 10.30 -11.14
CA GLY A 80 14.42 9.02 -11.61
C GLY A 80 15.71 9.15 -12.42
N GLY A 81 16.67 8.27 -12.14
CA GLY A 81 18.05 8.33 -12.60
C GLY A 81 19.02 8.91 -11.58
N SER A 82 18.57 9.17 -10.34
CA SER A 82 19.38 9.71 -9.25
C SER A 82 19.88 8.61 -8.29
N ASP A 83 20.93 8.89 -7.52
CA ASP A 83 21.45 7.97 -6.49
C ASP A 83 20.42 7.67 -5.37
N VAL A 84 19.32 8.42 -5.30
CA VAL A 84 18.27 8.30 -4.26
C VAL A 84 16.98 7.65 -4.75
N ASP A 85 16.94 7.12 -5.97
CA ASP A 85 15.74 6.47 -6.54
C ASP A 85 15.18 5.38 -5.62
N GLY A 86 16.07 4.58 -5.02
CA GLY A 86 15.68 3.51 -4.11
C GLY A 86 14.95 4.00 -2.85
N VAL A 87 15.16 5.25 -2.43
CA VAL A 87 14.43 5.84 -1.28
C VAL A 87 12.98 6.12 -1.66
N TRP A 88 12.76 6.71 -2.84
CA TRP A 88 11.43 7.06 -3.32
C TRP A 88 10.61 5.82 -3.70
N GLU A 89 11.27 4.84 -4.32
CA GLU A 89 10.67 3.53 -4.59
C GLU A 89 10.21 2.86 -3.29
N ARG A 90 11.10 2.72 -2.30
CA ARG A 90 10.75 2.15 -0.99
C ARG A 90 9.70 2.98 -0.25
N GLY A 91 9.78 4.30 -0.32
CA GLY A 91 8.79 5.20 0.28
C GLY A 91 7.39 4.97 -0.27
N SER A 92 7.26 4.76 -1.59
CA SER A 92 5.99 4.50 -2.25
C SER A 92 5.39 3.13 -1.91
N VAL A 93 6.24 2.12 -1.67
CA VAL A 93 5.85 0.74 -1.33
C VAL A 93 5.59 0.57 0.17
N TYR A 94 6.54 0.97 1.03
CA TYR A 94 6.47 0.72 2.47
C TYR A 94 5.35 1.49 3.15
N THR A 95 4.91 2.61 2.60
CA THR A 95 3.71 3.33 3.07
C THR A 95 2.45 2.50 2.89
N VAL A 96 2.30 1.78 1.77
CA VAL A 96 1.21 0.81 1.56
C VAL A 96 1.32 -0.34 2.56
N THR A 97 2.49 -0.97 2.67
CA THR A 97 2.71 -2.09 3.59
C THR A 97 2.41 -1.70 5.05
N ALA A 98 2.88 -0.53 5.48
CA ALA A 98 2.60 -0.01 6.81
C ALA A 98 1.09 0.20 7.04
N TRP A 99 0.39 0.71 6.03
CA TRP A 99 -1.06 0.89 6.11
C TRP A 99 -1.79 -0.45 6.18
N GLU A 100 -1.42 -1.44 5.36
CA GLU A 100 -2.04 -2.77 5.36
C GLU A 100 -1.87 -3.47 6.71
N LEU A 101 -0.68 -3.39 7.31
CA LEU A 101 -0.42 -3.92 8.65
C LEU A 101 -1.29 -3.22 9.70
N MET A 102 -1.34 -1.88 9.67
CA MET A 102 -2.19 -1.11 10.58
C MET A 102 -3.67 -1.46 10.42
N ALA A 103 -4.17 -1.56 9.18
CA ALA A 103 -5.55 -1.91 8.88
C ALA A 103 -5.88 -3.34 9.35
N GLY A 104 -5.00 -4.30 9.05
CA GLY A 104 -5.14 -5.68 9.52
C GLY A 104 -5.21 -5.77 11.04
N VAL A 105 -4.28 -5.13 11.76
CA VAL A 105 -4.29 -5.08 13.23
C VAL A 105 -5.58 -4.44 13.75
N THR A 106 -6.01 -3.33 13.16
CA THR A 106 -7.25 -2.63 13.56
C THR A 106 -8.47 -3.53 13.43
N VAL A 107 -8.59 -4.25 12.32
CA VAL A 107 -9.69 -5.20 12.07
C VAL A 107 -9.65 -6.36 13.07
N LEU A 108 -8.47 -6.96 13.29
CA LEU A 108 -8.29 -8.07 14.24
C LEU A 108 -8.64 -7.68 15.68
N VAL A 109 -8.19 -6.50 16.12
CA VAL A 109 -8.51 -5.98 17.47
C VAL A 109 -10.01 -5.70 17.59
N ALA A 110 -10.63 -5.10 16.58
CA ALA A 110 -12.07 -4.85 16.59
C ALA A 110 -12.88 -6.16 16.65
N ALA A 111 -12.48 -7.17 15.88
CA ALA A 111 -13.11 -8.49 15.89
C ALA A 111 -12.95 -9.19 17.26
N ALA A 112 -11.76 -9.13 17.86
CA ALA A 112 -11.50 -9.71 19.17
C ALA A 112 -12.34 -9.04 20.28
N ARG A 113 -12.52 -7.71 20.22
CA ARG A 113 -13.38 -6.97 21.17
C ARG A 113 -14.85 -7.36 21.03
N ARG A 114 -15.35 -7.50 19.79
CA ARG A 114 -16.73 -7.96 19.55
C ARG A 114 -16.97 -9.36 20.11
N ARG A 115 -16.05 -10.30 19.88
CA ARG A 115 -16.15 -11.68 20.41
C ARG A 115 -16.19 -11.75 21.93
N ARG A 116 -15.46 -10.87 22.63
CA ARG A 116 -15.46 -10.82 24.10
C ARG A 116 -16.71 -10.15 24.69
N GLY A 117 -17.39 -9.32 23.91
CA GLY A 117 -18.61 -8.62 24.31
C GLY A 117 -19.91 -9.39 24.06
N SER A 118 -19.89 -10.48 23.28
CA SER A 118 -21.03 -11.38 23.17
C SER A 118 -21.16 -12.22 24.45
N PRO A 119 -22.33 -12.22 25.11
CA PRO A 119 -22.63 -13.20 26.14
C PRO A 119 -22.38 -14.62 25.59
N ARG A 120 -21.78 -15.49 26.39
CA ARG A 120 -21.79 -16.91 26.09
C ARG A 120 -23.17 -17.40 26.46
N ASP A 121 -24.01 -17.66 25.45
CA ASP A 121 -25.28 -18.35 25.62
C ASP A 121 -25.07 -19.77 26.18
#